data_AF-A0A1C9WML4-F1
#
_entry.id   AF-A0A1C9WML4-F1
#
_cell.length_a   1.000
_cell.length_b   1.000
_cell.length_c   1.000
_cell.angle_alpha   90.00
_cell.angle_beta   90.00
_cell.angle_gamma   90.00
#
_symmetry.space_group_name_H-M   'P 1'
#
loop_
_entity.id
_entity.type
_entity.pdbx_description
1 polymer ?
#
loop_
_entity_poly.entity_id
_entity_poly.type
_entity_poly.pdbx_seq_one_letter_code
_entity_poly.pdbx_strand_id
1 'polypeptide(L)'
;MDIVEFLSERISEDEAVARTLLGDRTVSKSGAWYEQRLLLECEAKRRLIRIVESARQAALAALVSDPGQDAGWIPQSLEWMEHSLYALALPYYDHPDFHQDWFRA
;
A
#
# COMPACT_ATOMS: atom_id res chain seq x y z
N MET A 1 -6.42 -9.97 9.44
CA MET A 1 -6.22 -9.19 8.20
C MET A 1 -4.73 -9.08 7.95
N ASP A 2 -4.29 -9.31 6.71
CA ASP A 2 -2.92 -9.02 6.27
C ASP A 2 -2.78 -7.52 5.91
N ILE A 3 -1.56 -6.95 5.97
CA ILE A 3 -1.30 -5.55 5.62
C ILE A 3 -1.66 -5.25 4.15
N VAL A 4 -1.41 -6.18 3.21
CA VAL A 4 -1.75 -5.99 1.80
C VAL A 4 -3.27 -6.04 1.60
N GLU A 5 -3.94 -6.98 2.25
CA GLU A 5 -5.41 -7.06 2.31
C GLU A 5 -6.00 -5.75 2.87
N PHE A 6 -5.51 -5.28 4.03
CA PHE A 6 -5.93 -4.02 4.65
C PHE A 6 -5.76 -2.82 3.72
N LEU A 7 -4.58 -2.64 3.15
CA LEU A 7 -4.31 -1.56 2.21
C LEU A 7 -5.22 -1.64 0.98
N SER A 8 -5.44 -2.84 0.44
CA SER A 8 -6.26 -3.04 -0.76
C SER A 8 -7.72 -2.66 -0.52
N GLU A 9 -8.27 -3.02 0.64
CA GLU A 9 -9.63 -2.61 1.03
C GLU A 9 -9.73 -1.10 1.22
N ARG A 10 -8.84 -0.51 2.03
CA ARG A 10 -8.87 0.93 2.34
C ARG A 10 -8.66 1.80 1.10
N ILE A 11 -7.76 1.39 0.19
CA ILE A 11 -7.58 2.07 -1.09
C ILE A 11 -8.85 1.95 -1.95
N SER A 12 -9.52 0.79 -1.96
CA SER A 12 -10.75 0.61 -2.73
C SER A 12 -11.90 1.47 -2.19
N GLU A 13 -11.99 1.64 -0.87
CA GLU A 13 -12.94 2.53 -0.22
C GLU A 13 -12.68 4.00 -0.55
N ASP A 14 -11.42 4.45 -0.45
CA ASP A 14 -11.02 5.81 -0.84
C ASP A 14 -11.39 6.09 -2.30
N GLU A 15 -11.15 5.13 -3.21
CA GLU A 15 -11.52 5.25 -4.62
C GLU A 15 -13.04 5.33 -4.82
N ALA A 16 -13.80 4.52 -4.10
CA ALA A 16 -15.25 4.53 -4.19
C ALA A 16 -15.82 5.88 -3.74
N VAL A 17 -15.35 6.41 -2.60
CA VAL A 17 -15.75 7.72 -2.08
C VAL A 17 -15.40 8.83 -3.05
N ALA A 18 -14.17 8.86 -3.55
CA ALA A 18 -13.72 9.86 -4.51
C ALA A 18 -14.54 9.84 -5.81
N ARG A 19 -14.88 8.64 -6.32
CA ARG A 19 -15.75 8.49 -7.51
C ARG A 19 -17.15 8.99 -7.25
N THR A 20 -17.72 8.70 -6.09
CA THR A 20 -19.04 9.20 -5.70
C THR A 20 -19.06 10.72 -5.64
N LEU A 21 -18.06 11.34 -5.00
CA LEU A 21 -17.96 12.80 -4.90
C LEU A 21 -17.74 13.48 -6.26
N LEU A 22 -16.97 12.88 -7.16
CA LEU A 22 -16.80 13.39 -8.52
C LEU A 22 -18.06 13.28 -9.39
N GLY A 23 -18.95 12.34 -9.06
CA GLY A 23 -20.27 12.24 -9.68
C GLY A 23 -21.25 13.31 -9.22
N ASP A 24 -20.99 13.94 -8.06
CA ASP A 24 -21.84 14.99 -7.51
C ASP A 24 -21.58 16.34 -8.22
N ARG A 25 -22.62 16.89 -8.84
CA ARG A 25 -22.56 18.18 -9.56
C ARG A 25 -22.45 19.40 -8.65
N THR A 26 -22.62 19.22 -7.34
CA THR A 26 -22.52 20.29 -6.34
C THR A 26 -21.11 20.46 -5.81
N VAL A 27 -20.19 19.52 -6.11
CA VAL A 27 -18.80 19.62 -5.67
C VAL A 27 -18.14 20.87 -6.26
N SER A 28 -17.40 21.59 -5.41
CA SER A 28 -16.63 22.75 -5.88
C SER A 28 -15.51 22.30 -6.83
N LYS A 29 -14.99 23.22 -7.65
CA LYS A 29 -13.84 22.92 -8.52
C LYS A 29 -12.61 22.46 -7.74
N SER A 30 -12.38 23.04 -6.56
CA SER A 30 -11.29 22.61 -5.69
C SER A 30 -11.54 21.22 -5.11
N GLY A 31 -12.77 20.92 -4.69
CA GLY A 31 -13.15 19.57 -4.26
C GLY A 31 -12.91 18.54 -5.37
N ALA A 32 -13.42 18.80 -6.58
CA ALA A 32 -13.17 17.92 -7.73
C ALA A 32 -11.68 17.69 -8.02
N TRP A 33 -10.83 18.72 -7.85
CA TRP A 33 -9.39 18.56 -8.01
C TRP A 33 -8.77 17.65 -6.95
N TYR A 34 -9.19 17.79 -5.68
CA TYR A 34 -8.73 16.91 -4.60
C TYR A 34 -9.13 15.46 -4.84
N GLU A 35 -10.38 15.20 -5.23
CA GLU A 35 -10.86 13.84 -5.49
C GLU A 35 -10.16 13.19 -6.69
N GLN A 36 -9.90 13.96 -7.76
CA GLN A 36 -9.10 13.47 -8.89
C GLN A 36 -7.68 13.12 -8.48
N ARG A 37 -7.06 13.96 -7.65
CA ARG A 37 -5.74 13.69 -7.10
C ARG A 37 -5.74 12.43 -6.23
N LEU A 38 -6.76 12.26 -5.37
CA LEU A 38 -6.90 11.08 -4.53
C LEU A 38 -6.99 9.79 -5.36
N LEU A 39 -7.72 9.80 -6.48
CA LEU A 39 -7.75 8.65 -7.40
C LEU A 39 -6.38 8.30 -7.97
N LEU A 40 -5.56 9.30 -8.33
CA LEU A 40 -4.19 9.09 -8.79
C LEU A 40 -3.28 8.58 -7.67
N GLU A 41 -3.45 9.06 -6.45
CA GLU A 41 -2.73 8.58 -5.28
C GLU A 41 -3.10 7.11 -4.98
N CYS A 42 -4.38 6.74 -5.06
CA CYS A 42 -4.83 5.36 -4.91
C CYS A 42 -4.22 4.44 -5.99
N GLU A 43 -4.19 4.89 -7.24
CA GLU A 43 -3.51 4.16 -8.31
C GLU A 43 -2.00 4.01 -8.04
N ALA A 44 -1.33 5.07 -7.57
CA ALA A 44 0.08 5.04 -7.21
C ALA A 44 0.35 4.04 -6.06
N LYS A 45 -0.47 4.04 -5.01
CA LYS A 45 -0.39 3.08 -3.90
C LYS A 45 -0.55 1.63 -4.39
N ARG A 46 -1.54 1.36 -5.26
CA ARG A 46 -1.71 0.02 -5.87
C ARG A 46 -0.50 -0.42 -6.70
N ARG A 47 0.12 0.50 -7.44
CA ARG A 47 1.35 0.21 -8.19
C ARG A 47 2.52 -0.11 -7.25
N LEU A 48 2.68 0.65 -6.16
CA LEU A 48 3.73 0.39 -5.16
C LEU A 48 3.54 -0.97 -4.49
N ILE A 49 2.32 -1.32 -4.07
CA ILE A 49 2.02 -2.63 -3.48
C ILE A 49 2.45 -3.74 -4.44
N ARG A 50 2.07 -3.68 -5.72
CA ARG A 50 2.49 -4.68 -6.72
C ARG A 50 4.01 -4.77 -6.88
N ILE A 51 4.71 -3.64 -6.86
CA ILE A 51 6.18 -3.62 -6.95
C ILE A 51 6.78 -4.33 -5.74
N VAL A 52 6.29 -4.02 -4.54
CA VAL A 52 6.73 -4.64 -3.28
C VAL A 52 6.45 -6.15 -3.29
N GLU A 53 5.25 -6.59 -3.67
CA GLU A 53 4.91 -8.01 -3.76
C GLU A 53 5.78 -8.75 -4.78
N SER A 54 6.01 -8.15 -5.94
CA SER A 54 6.87 -8.75 -6.99
C SER A 54 8.31 -8.89 -6.51
N ALA A 55 8.85 -7.86 -5.84
CA ALA A 55 10.19 -7.89 -5.27
C ALA A 55 10.29 -8.92 -4.13
N ARG A 56 9.26 -9.04 -3.29
CA ARG A 56 9.18 -10.04 -2.22
C ARG A 56 9.19 -11.45 -2.79
N GLN A 57 8.39 -11.71 -3.83
CA GLN A 57 8.36 -13.00 -4.51
C GLN A 57 9.71 -13.37 -5.12
N ALA A 58 10.39 -12.41 -5.78
CA ALA A 58 11.72 -12.61 -6.34
C ALA A 58 12.77 -12.92 -5.26
N ALA A 59 12.75 -12.19 -4.15
CA ALA A 59 13.62 -12.40 -3.00
C ALA A 59 13.42 -13.78 -2.36
N LEU A 60 12.17 -14.20 -2.16
CA LEU A 60 11.83 -15.53 -1.63
C LEU A 60 12.25 -16.65 -2.60
N ALA A 61 12.05 -16.48 -3.91
CA ALA A 61 12.46 -17.46 -4.91
C ALA A 61 13.99 -17.64 -4.94
N ALA A 62 14.75 -16.55 -4.79
CA ALA A 62 16.21 -16.60 -4.69
C ALA A 62 16.66 -17.37 -3.44
N LEU A 63 16.02 -17.13 -2.28
CA LEU A 63 16.34 -17.83 -1.03
C LEU A 63 16.15 -19.35 -1.13
N VAL A 64 15.13 -19.80 -1.86
CA VAL A 64 14.85 -21.23 -2.07
C VAL A 64 15.80 -21.87 -3.09
N SER A 65 16.23 -21.12 -4.10
CA SER A 65 16.97 -21.67 -5.25
C SER A 65 18.47 -21.87 -4.99
N ASP A 66 19.10 -21.04 -4.16
CA ASP A 66 20.52 -21.18 -3.80
C ASP A 66 20.83 -20.59 -2.42
N PRO A 67 20.68 -21.37 -1.33
CA PRO A 67 20.96 -20.89 0.03
C PRO A 67 22.45 -20.66 0.32
N GLY A 68 23.36 -20.96 -0.62
CA GLY A 68 24.81 -20.84 -0.47
C GLY A 68 25.44 -19.61 -1.11
N GLN A 69 24.74 -18.90 -2.01
CA GLN A 69 25.16 -17.58 -2.49
C GLN A 69 24.92 -16.52 -1.42
N ASP A 70 25.68 -15.43 -1.49
CA ASP A 70 25.69 -14.29 -0.56
C ASP A 70 24.31 -13.59 -0.47
N ALA A 71 23.38 -14.25 0.22
CA ALA A 71 21.99 -13.88 0.42
C ALA A 71 21.81 -12.84 1.53
N GLY A 72 22.90 -12.25 2.04
CA GLY A 72 22.87 -11.30 3.15
C GLY A 72 21.99 -10.06 2.91
N TRP A 73 21.73 -9.72 1.65
CA TRP A 73 20.86 -8.61 1.24
C TRP A 73 19.36 -8.95 1.29
N ILE A 74 18.99 -10.25 1.23
CA ILE A 74 17.60 -10.71 1.11
C ILE A 74 16.78 -10.36 2.37
N PRO A 75 17.23 -10.67 3.60
CA PRO A 75 16.48 -10.34 4.81
C PRO A 75 16.24 -8.83 4.94
N GLN A 76 17.27 -8.03 4.67
CA GLN A 76 17.19 -6.57 4.72
C GLN A 76 16.16 -6.06 3.71
N SER A 77 16.21 -6.57 2.48
CA SER A 77 15.27 -6.16 1.43
C SER A 77 13.82 -6.50 1.78
N LEU A 78 13.58 -7.68 2.38
CA LEU A 78 12.25 -8.08 2.87
C LEU A 78 11.74 -7.15 3.98
N GLU A 79 12.61 -6.76 4.90
CA GLU A 79 12.28 -5.81 5.98
C GLU A 79 11.92 -4.42 5.41
N TRP A 80 12.72 -3.87 4.50
CA TRP A 80 12.43 -2.58 3.85
C TRP A 80 11.10 -2.60 3.07
N MET A 81 10.79 -3.73 2.43
CA MET A 81 9.53 -3.94 1.73
C MET A 81 8.33 -3.92 2.69
N GLU A 82 8.47 -4.56 3.85
CA GLU A 82 7.44 -4.60 4.88
C GLU A 82 7.21 -3.21 5.51
N HIS A 83 8.28 -2.51 5.87
CA HIS A 83 8.22 -1.11 6.36
C HIS A 83 7.59 -0.15 5.35
N SER A 84 7.81 -0.39 4.06
CA SER A 84 7.16 0.40 3.02
C SER A 84 5.63 0.23 3.02
N LEU A 85 5.13 -0.97 3.31
CA LEU A 85 3.68 -1.22 3.44
C LEU A 85 3.12 -0.59 4.72
N TYR A 86 3.88 -0.63 5.82
CA TYR A 86 3.52 0.04 7.07
C TYR A 86 3.39 1.56 6.90
N ALA A 87 4.35 2.19 6.22
CA ALA A 87 4.27 3.60 5.89
C ALA A 87 3.03 3.94 5.05
N LEU A 88 2.65 3.07 4.11
CA LEU A 88 1.43 3.26 3.30
C LEU A 88 0.14 3.13 4.11
N ALA A 89 0.17 2.44 5.25
CA ALA A 89 -1.00 2.25 6.10
C ALA A 89 -1.25 3.41 7.07
N LEU A 90 -0.24 4.26 7.33
CA LEU A 90 -0.33 5.38 8.27
C LEU A 90 -1.56 6.30 8.11
N PRO A 91 -2.05 6.63 6.89
CA PRO A 91 -3.26 7.43 6.72
C PRO A 91 -4.51 6.80 7.35
N TYR A 92 -4.48 5.49 7.60
CA TYR A 92 -5.59 4.70 8.15
C TYR A 92 -5.37 4.33 9.62
N TYR A 93 -4.49 5.04 10.34
CA TYR A 93 -4.15 4.76 11.75
C TYR A 93 -5.38 4.65 12.68
N ASP A 94 -6.38 5.51 12.47
CA ASP A 94 -7.60 5.55 13.28
C ASP A 94 -8.62 4.44 12.91
N HIS A 95 -8.31 3.61 11.91
CA HIS A 95 -9.20 2.54 11.48
C HIS A 95 -9.21 1.39 12.52
N PRO A 96 -10.39 0.80 12.86
CA PRO A 96 -10.47 -0.26 13.88
C PRO A 96 -9.63 -1.50 13.55
N ASP A 97 -9.50 -1.82 12.25
CA ASP A 97 -8.68 -2.95 11.78
C ASP A 97 -7.19 -2.60 11.59
N PHE A 98 -6.76 -1.38 11.92
CA PHE A 98 -5.35 -1.01 11.87
C PHE A 98 -4.57 -1.71 12.99
N HIS A 99 -3.55 -2.48 12.65
CA HIS A 99 -2.72 -3.14 13.66
C HIS A 99 -1.64 -2.17 14.18
N GLN A 100 -1.54 -2.02 15.50
CA GLN A 100 -0.59 -1.09 16.15
C GLN A 100 0.88 -1.40 15.86
N ASP A 101 1.22 -2.64 15.51
CA ASP A 101 2.58 -3.03 15.16
C ASP A 101 3.06 -2.33 13.87
N TRP A 102 2.13 -1.99 12.96
CA TRP A 102 2.44 -1.24 11.73
C TRP A 102 2.83 0.22 11.99
N PHE A 103 2.50 0.77 13.17
CA PHE A 103 2.89 2.12 13.55
C PHE A 103 4.28 2.18 14.20
N ARG A 104 4.73 1.07 14.81
CA ARG A 104 5.94 1.00 15.63
C ARG A 104 7.17 0.51 14.86
N ALA A 105 6.99 0.22 13.59
CA ALA A 105 7.97 -0.40 12.69
C ALA A 105 8.79 0.67 11.95
#